data_AF-A0A9E1KB90-F1
#
_entry.id   AF-A0A9E1KB90-F1
#
_cell.length_a   1.000
_cell.length_b   1.000
_cell.length_c   1.000
_cell.angle_alpha   90.00
_cell.angle_beta   90.00
_cell.angle_gamma   90.00
#
_symmetry.space_group_name_H-M   'P 1'
#
loop_
_entity.id
_entity.type
_entity.pdbx_description
1 polymer ?
#
loop_
_entity_poly.entity_id
_entity_poly.type
_entity_poly.pdbx_seq_one_letter_code
_entity_poly.pdbx_strand_id
1 'polypeptide(L)'
;MIRLFPLMFIFFFSQSFAEVPAHYQQVSVKQQVPATILYAIALQESRPPIGLIDGIDKPWPWTLNCEGNGYFFASRQAAFNVASHFITSGESCDIG
;
A
#
# COMPACT_ATOMS: atom_id res chain seq x y z
N MET A 1 -45.33 27.66 -27.16
CA MET A 1 -43.88 27.58 -26.89
C MET A 1 -43.68 27.00 -25.49
N ILE A 2 -43.38 25.71 -25.37
CA ILE A 2 -43.06 25.08 -24.08
C ILE A 2 -41.54 24.94 -24.03
N ARG A 3 -40.88 25.65 -23.11
CA ARG A 3 -39.44 25.56 -22.87
C ARG A 3 -39.21 24.38 -21.92
N LEU A 4 -38.69 23.26 -22.42
CA LEU A 4 -38.16 22.20 -21.56
C LEU A 4 -36.82 22.68 -20.96
N PHE A 5 -36.75 22.80 -19.64
CA PHE A 5 -35.48 22.94 -18.92
C PHE A 5 -34.92 21.52 -18.67
N PRO A 6 -33.67 21.21 -19.06
CA PRO A 6 -33.08 19.93 -18.72
C PRO A 6 -32.78 19.93 -17.22
N LEU A 7 -33.36 18.97 -16.50
CA LEU A 7 -33.06 18.73 -15.10
C LEU A 7 -31.66 18.09 -15.03
N MET A 8 -30.64 18.89 -14.72
CA MET A 8 -29.27 18.42 -14.53
C MET A 8 -29.18 17.63 -13.22
N PHE A 9 -29.19 16.30 -13.32
CA PHE A 9 -28.92 15.42 -12.18
C PHE A 9 -27.44 15.51 -11.82
N ILE A 10 -27.13 16.16 -10.69
CA ILE A 10 -25.80 16.13 -10.09
C ILE A 10 -25.69 14.83 -9.31
N PHE A 11 -24.92 13.87 -9.82
CA PHE A 11 -24.52 12.69 -9.06
C PHE A 11 -23.46 13.13 -8.04
N PHE A 12 -23.85 13.23 -6.77
CA PHE A 12 -22.89 13.31 -5.67
C PHE A 12 -22.23 11.93 -5.52
N PHE A 13 -21.03 11.80 -6.07
CA PHE A 13 -20.16 10.66 -5.74
C PHE A 13 -19.62 10.89 -4.33
N SER A 14 -20.11 10.12 -3.36
CA SER A 14 -19.48 10.02 -2.05
C SER A 14 -18.14 9.31 -2.23
N GLN A 15 -17.05 10.05 -2.11
CA GLN A 15 -15.71 9.49 -2.15
C GLN A 15 -15.45 8.77 -0.82
N SER A 16 -15.51 7.45 -0.82
CA SER A 16 -15.11 6.64 0.34
C SER A 16 -13.58 6.65 0.41
N PHE A 17 -13.01 7.36 1.39
CA PHE A 17 -11.59 7.25 1.68
C PHE A 17 -11.36 5.95 2.45
N ALA A 18 -10.39 5.15 2.02
CA ALA A 18 -9.93 4.01 2.82
C ALA A 18 -9.52 4.51 4.20
N GLU A 19 -10.07 3.90 5.25
CA GLU A 19 -9.72 4.25 6.63
C GLU A 19 -8.22 4.04 6.84
N VAL A 20 -7.50 5.12 7.14
CA VAL A 20 -6.05 5.06 7.35
C VAL A 20 -5.77 4.34 8.67
N PRO A 21 -5.03 3.22 8.67
CA PRO A 21 -4.78 2.48 9.90
C PRO A 21 -4.09 3.32 10.98
N ALA A 22 -4.40 3.03 12.25
CA ALA A 22 -3.97 3.85 13.40
C ALA A 22 -2.44 4.08 13.49
N HIS A 23 -1.62 3.11 13.07
CA HIS A 23 -0.16 3.25 13.09
C HIS A 23 0.34 4.33 12.13
N TYR A 24 -0.26 4.48 10.93
CA TYR A 24 0.06 5.59 10.03
C TYR A 24 -0.33 6.94 10.63
N GLN A 25 -1.43 7.00 11.39
CA GLN A 25 -1.84 8.21 12.11
C GLN A 25 -0.86 8.56 13.25
N GLN A 26 -0.34 7.57 13.96
CA GLN A 26 0.66 7.79 14.99
C GLN A 26 1.97 8.32 14.40
N VAL A 27 2.41 7.75 13.28
CA VAL A 27 3.60 8.22 12.57
C VAL A 27 3.36 9.60 11.97
N SER A 28 2.18 9.86 11.41
CA SER A 28 1.86 11.17 10.82
C SER A 28 1.99 12.31 11.82
N VAL A 29 1.54 12.11 13.05
CA VAL A 29 1.66 13.12 14.12
C VAL A 29 3.13 13.38 14.46
N LYS A 30 3.93 12.31 14.59
CA LYS A 30 5.36 12.41 14.93
C LYS A 30 6.18 13.07 13.83
N GLN A 31 5.90 12.72 12.58
CA GLN A 31 6.67 13.16 11.41
C GLN A 31 6.11 14.42 10.76
N GLN A 32 4.95 14.91 11.21
CA GLN A 32 4.25 16.07 10.63
C GLN A 32 3.95 15.90 9.13
N VAL A 33 3.67 14.67 8.70
CA VAL A 33 3.31 14.32 7.32
C VAL A 33 1.87 13.78 7.31
N PRO A 34 1.00 14.11 6.33
CA PRO A 34 -0.37 13.59 6.30
C PRO A 34 -0.42 12.05 6.30
N ALA A 35 -1.24 11.47 7.19
CA ALA A 35 -1.37 10.01 7.34
C ALA A 35 -1.85 9.32 6.07
N THR A 36 -2.74 9.98 5.31
CA THR A 36 -3.25 9.50 4.03
C THR A 36 -2.14 9.35 2.98
N ILE A 37 -1.18 10.26 2.96
CA ILE A 37 -0.03 10.21 2.06
C ILE A 37 0.91 9.06 2.46
N LEU A 38 1.22 8.93 3.75
CA LEU A 38 2.04 7.80 4.25
C LEU A 38 1.40 6.45 3.89
N TYR A 39 0.08 6.34 4.07
CA TYR A 39 -0.63 5.12 3.76
C TYR A 39 -0.70 4.84 2.26
N ALA A 40 -0.92 5.86 1.43
CA ALA A 40 -0.93 5.72 -0.02
C ALA A 40 0.45 5.29 -0.56
N ILE A 41 1.54 5.83 -0.01
CA ILE A 41 2.91 5.41 -0.36
C ILE A 41 3.10 3.95 0.02
N ALA A 42 2.80 3.57 1.27
CA ALA A 42 2.96 2.19 1.70
C ALA A 42 2.10 1.20 0.89
N LEU A 43 0.89 1.60 0.47
CA LEU A 43 0.06 0.80 -0.44
C LEU A 43 0.69 0.63 -1.82
N GLN A 44 1.36 1.65 -2.34
CA GLN A 44 2.01 1.59 -3.64
C GLN A 44 3.31 0.77 -3.61
N GLU A 45 4.06 0.85 -2.52
CA GLU A 45 5.37 0.23 -2.38
C GLU A 45 5.30 -1.24 -1.91
N SER A 46 4.37 -1.59 -1.01
CA SER A 46 4.40 -2.91 -0.34
C SER A 46 3.09 -3.68 -0.36
N ARG A 47 2.10 -3.29 -1.17
CA ARG A 47 0.90 -4.11 -1.34
C ARG A 47 1.17 -5.28 -2.30
N PRO A 48 0.89 -6.54 -1.90
CA PRO A 48 1.03 -7.68 -2.80
C PRO A 48 -0.01 -7.61 -3.92
N PRO A 49 0.29 -8.19 -5.10
CA PRO A 49 -0.71 -8.45 -6.13
C PRO A 49 -1.96 -9.14 -5.56
N ILE A 50 -3.12 -8.76 -6.06
CA ILE A 50 -4.41 -9.30 -5.61
C ILE A 50 -4.41 -10.83 -5.71
N GLY A 51 -4.74 -11.51 -4.62
CA GLY A 51 -4.80 -12.96 -4.55
C GLY A 51 -3.45 -13.67 -4.39
N LEU A 52 -2.32 -12.94 -4.32
CA LEU A 52 -1.03 -13.54 -4.01
C LEU A 52 -0.95 -14.01 -2.55
N ILE A 53 -1.57 -13.24 -1.64
CA ILE A 53 -1.70 -13.58 -0.22
C ILE A 53 -3.18 -13.46 0.15
N ASP A 54 -3.77 -14.57 0.56
CA ASP A 54 -5.22 -14.65 0.80
C ASP A 54 -5.70 -13.60 1.81
N GLY A 55 -6.69 -12.81 1.38
CA GLY A 55 -7.33 -11.78 2.21
C GLY A 55 -6.49 -10.52 2.46
N ILE A 56 -5.36 -10.35 1.76
CA ILE A 56 -4.50 -9.16 1.90
C ILE A 56 -4.69 -8.21 0.73
N ASP A 57 -5.15 -6.99 1.03
CA ASP A 57 -5.25 -5.84 0.10
C ASP A 57 -4.76 -4.54 0.76
N LYS A 58 -3.72 -4.66 1.58
CA LYS A 58 -3.14 -3.57 2.37
C LYS A 58 -1.61 -3.66 2.34
N PRO A 59 -0.87 -2.64 2.83
CA PRO A 59 0.58 -2.71 2.91
C PRO A 59 1.03 -3.96 3.66
N TRP A 60 1.99 -4.68 3.11
CA TRP A 60 2.41 -5.98 3.60
C TRP A 60 3.86 -5.94 4.08
N PRO A 61 4.11 -6.28 5.36
CA PRO A 61 5.42 -6.05 6.01
C PRO A 61 6.50 -7.06 5.61
N TRP A 62 6.16 -8.06 4.81
CA TRP A 62 7.08 -9.10 4.36
C TRP A 62 7.33 -8.95 2.87
N THR A 63 7.66 -7.72 2.46
CA THR A 63 7.99 -7.37 1.07
C THR A 63 9.49 -7.17 0.96
N LEU A 64 10.08 -7.68 -0.13
CA LEU A 64 11.48 -7.45 -0.46
C LEU A 64 11.56 -6.87 -1.86
N ASN A 65 12.40 -5.86 -2.07
CA ASN A 65 12.80 -5.41 -3.39
C ASN A 65 14.30 -5.67 -3.54
N CYS A 66 14.66 -6.78 -4.18
CA CYS A 66 16.05 -7.15 -4.39
C CYS A 66 16.41 -7.05 -5.87
N GLU A 67 17.46 -6.30 -6.19
CA GLU A 67 17.90 -6.06 -7.57
C GLU A 67 16.77 -5.58 -8.52
N GLY A 68 15.85 -4.76 -7.99
CA GLY A 68 14.69 -4.26 -8.74
C GLY A 68 13.51 -5.23 -8.87
N ASN A 69 13.58 -6.40 -8.24
CA ASN A 69 12.52 -7.41 -8.26
C ASN A 69 11.75 -7.42 -6.93
N GLY A 70 10.43 -7.26 -7.02
CA GLY A 70 9.53 -7.34 -5.87
C GLY A 70 9.17 -8.79 -5.50
N TYR A 71 9.36 -9.15 -4.24
CA TYR A 71 8.99 -10.44 -3.65
C TYR A 71 8.07 -10.21 -2.46
N PHE A 72 7.06 -11.06 -2.30
CA PHE A 72 6.09 -11.00 -1.20
C PHE A 72 6.00 -12.36 -0.51
N PHE A 73 6.12 -12.37 0.81
CA PHE A 73 6.19 -13.61 1.58
C PHE A 73 5.03 -13.73 2.56
N ALA A 74 4.46 -14.93 2.72
CA ALA A 74 3.37 -15.16 3.67
C ALA A 74 3.79 -14.97 5.14
N SER A 75 5.10 -15.00 5.45
CA SER A 75 5.60 -14.87 6.82
C SER A 75 6.92 -14.12 6.90
N ARG A 76 7.16 -13.52 8.07
CA ARG A 76 8.43 -12.88 8.44
C ARG A 76 9.63 -13.81 8.25
N GLN A 77 9.51 -15.08 8.62
CA GLN A 77 10.63 -16.02 8.56
C GLN A 77 11.03 -16.31 7.10
N ALA A 78 10.05 -16.44 6.20
CA ALA A 78 10.31 -16.66 4.78
C ALA A 78 11.02 -15.43 4.16
N ALA A 79 10.52 -14.22 4.45
CA ALA A 79 11.19 -12.99 4.01
C ALA A 79 12.61 -12.88 4.57
N PHE A 80 12.80 -13.16 5.87
CA PHE A 80 14.12 -13.11 6.49
C PHE A 80 15.12 -14.06 5.84
N ASN A 81 14.73 -15.30 5.57
CA ASN A 81 15.62 -16.29 4.95
C ASN A 81 16.08 -15.83 3.56
N VAL A 82 15.16 -15.28 2.75
CA VAL A 82 15.48 -14.82 1.40
C VAL A 82 16.31 -13.53 1.43
N ALA A 83 15.93 -12.55 2.26
CA ALA A 83 16.71 -11.32 2.44
C ALA A 83 18.15 -11.64 2.88
N SER A 84 18.31 -12.57 3.82
CA SER A 84 19.63 -13.02 4.28
C SER A 84 20.45 -13.58 3.13
N HIS A 85 19.86 -14.38 2.25
CA HIS A 85 20.54 -14.93 1.07
C HIS A 85 21.07 -13.82 0.14
N PHE A 86 20.22 -12.88 -0.26
CA PHE A 86 20.61 -11.74 -1.11
C PHE A 86 21.77 -10.95 -0.48
N ILE A 87 21.61 -10.56 0.79
CA ILE A 87 22.63 -9.78 1.52
C ILE A 87 23.96 -10.54 1.60
N THR A 88 23.93 -11.85 1.92
CA THR A 88 25.17 -12.65 2.00
C THR A 88 25.82 -12.91 0.64
N SER A 89 25.06 -12.80 -0.44
CA SER A 89 25.55 -12.92 -1.82
C SER A 89 26.13 -11.60 -2.36
N GLY A 90 26.08 -10.52 -1.56
CA GLY A 90 26.55 -9.19 -1.94
C GLY A 90 25.56 -8.38 -2.78
N GLU A 91 24.32 -8.87 -2.91
CA GLU A 91 23.24 -8.21 -3.64
C GLU A 91 22.54 -7.18 -2.75
N SER A 92 21.96 -6.15 -3.37
CA SER A 92 21.19 -5.12 -2.67
C SER A 92 19.74 -5.55 -2.54
N CYS A 93 19.19 -5.44 -1.33
CA CYS A 93 17.79 -5.70 -1.11
C CYS A 93 17.17 -4.75 -0.08
N ASP A 94 16.08 -4.09 -0.48
CA ASP A 94 15.27 -3.25 0.37
C ASP A 94 14.17 -4.09 1.04
N ILE A 95 13.98 -3.87 2.34
CA ILE A 95 12.94 -4.53 3.14
C ILE A 95 11.79 -3.54 3.31
N GLY A 96 10.59 -3.92 2.83
CA GLY A 96 9.36 -3.13 2.86
C GLY A 96 8.29 -3.65 3.80
#